data_AF-A0A6G1HAM7-F1
#
_entry.id   AF-A0A6G1HAM7-F1
#
_cell.length_a   1.000
_cell.length_b   1.000
_cell.length_c   1.000
_cell.angle_alpha   90.00
_cell.angle_beta   90.00
_cell.angle_gamma   90.00
#
_symmetry.space_group_name_H-M   'P 1'
#
loop_
_entity.id
_entity.type
_entity.pdbx_description
1 polymer ?
#
loop_
_entity_poly.entity_id
_entity_poly.type
_entity_poly.pdbx_seq_one_letter_code
_entity_poly.pdbx_strand_id
1 'polypeptide(L)'
;MRLHSYSEQFGMYILFPIGIMYYFGTNLDDRFAVHGFWPSEEQTHKIPTEKDEIAQELERLKQRRLAHRQKRLETEALLNPINDRGLEDLRTASPSILDEIKNKGSAWSVAGREGPL
;
A
#
# COMPACT_ATOMS: atom_id res chain seq x y z
N MET A 1 63.25 8.08 36.53
CA MET A 1 62.65 7.82 35.20
C MET A 1 61.50 6.85 35.43
N ARG A 2 60.25 7.31 35.34
CA ARG A 2 59.05 6.53 35.68
C ARG A 2 58.77 5.57 34.52
N LEU A 3 59.29 4.35 34.60
CA LEU A 3 58.91 3.26 33.70
C LEU A 3 57.46 2.93 34.05
N HIS A 4 56.52 3.53 33.33
CA HIS A 4 55.11 3.22 33.50
C HIS A 4 54.88 1.73 33.26
N SER A 5 54.11 1.13 34.15
CA SER A 5 53.75 -0.28 34.23
C SER A 5 52.87 -0.68 33.04
N TYR A 6 53.45 -0.82 31.86
CA TYR A 6 52.73 -1.27 30.67
C TYR A 6 52.35 -2.76 30.74
N SER A 7 52.97 -3.55 31.63
CA SER A 7 52.68 -4.98 31.81
C SER A 7 51.29 -5.25 32.38
N GLU A 8 50.87 -4.47 33.39
CA GLU A 8 49.55 -4.58 34.02
C GLU A 8 48.43 -4.20 33.04
N GLN A 9 48.69 -3.16 32.23
CA GLN A 9 47.76 -2.69 31.20
C GLN A 9 47.67 -3.71 30.05
N PHE A 10 48.80 -4.23 29.60
CA PHE A 10 48.89 -5.26 28.56
C PHE A 10 48.13 -6.55 28.94
N GLY A 11 48.26 -6.99 30.20
CA GLY A 11 47.51 -8.13 30.72
C GLY A 11 46.00 -7.91 30.65
N MET A 12 45.51 -6.74 31.06
CA MET A 12 44.08 -6.41 31.00
C MET A 12 43.55 -6.45 29.56
N TYR A 13 44.28 -5.89 28.59
CA TYR A 13 43.84 -5.86 27.18
C TYR A 13 43.87 -7.22 26.48
N ILE A 14 44.61 -8.20 26.99
CA ILE A 14 44.59 -9.59 26.47
C ILE A 14 43.54 -10.43 27.22
N LEU A 15 43.51 -10.38 28.55
CA LEU A 15 42.57 -11.18 29.34
C LEU A 15 41.11 -10.75 29.15
N PHE A 16 40.85 -9.45 29.02
CA PHE A 16 39.50 -8.93 28.88
C PHE A 16 38.76 -9.44 27.63
N PRO A 17 39.32 -9.32 26.40
CA PRO A 17 38.64 -9.83 25.21
C PRO A 17 38.56 -11.37 25.19
N ILE A 18 39.59 -12.07 25.68
CA ILE A 18 39.57 -13.54 25.73
C ILE A 18 38.52 -14.04 26.72
N GLY A 19 38.41 -13.40 27.90
CA GLY A 19 37.41 -13.73 28.91
C GLY A 19 35.98 -13.44 28.45
N ILE A 20 35.75 -12.31 27.79
CA ILE A 20 34.45 -11.99 27.18
C ILE A 20 34.08 -12.99 26.08
N MET A 21 35.03 -13.34 25.21
CA MET A 21 34.82 -14.37 24.19
C MET A 21 34.58 -15.75 24.79
N TYR A 22 35.21 -16.13 25.89
CA TYR A 22 34.94 -17.42 26.52
C TYR A 22 33.56 -17.43 27.20
N TYR A 23 33.20 -16.34 27.88
CA TYR A 23 31.92 -16.25 28.59
C TYR A 23 30.71 -16.17 27.66
N PHE A 24 30.81 -15.42 26.55
CA PHE A 24 29.72 -15.30 25.58
C PHE A 24 29.86 -16.26 24.39
N GLY A 25 31.08 -16.60 23.96
CA GLY A 25 31.36 -17.37 22.74
C GLY A 25 30.88 -18.82 22.74
N THR A 26 30.83 -19.48 23.90
CA THR A 26 30.44 -20.89 24.00
C THR A 26 28.95 -21.10 24.24
N ASN A 27 28.17 -20.02 24.43
CA ASN A 27 26.75 -20.09 24.77
C ASN A 27 25.92 -18.98 24.10
N LEU A 28 26.35 -18.47 22.93
CA LEU A 28 25.55 -17.49 22.17
C LEU A 28 24.22 -18.09 21.69
N ASP A 29 24.25 -19.36 21.26
CA ASP A 29 23.10 -19.99 20.62
C ASP A 29 21.91 -20.08 21.60
N ASP A 30 22.14 -20.51 22.85
CA ASP A 30 21.08 -20.61 23.86
C ASP A 30 20.67 -19.25 24.46
N ARG A 31 21.58 -18.26 24.47
CA ARG A 31 21.32 -16.93 25.05
C ARG A 31 20.70 -15.93 24.07
N PHE A 32 20.87 -16.14 22.77
CA PHE A 32 20.36 -15.28 21.70
C PHE A 32 19.39 -15.99 20.74
N ALA A 33 19.19 -17.30 20.84
CA ALA A 33 18.08 -17.95 20.14
C ALA A 33 16.75 -17.48 20.72
N VAL A 34 15.95 -16.86 19.87
CA VAL A 34 14.56 -16.57 20.20
C VAL A 34 13.77 -17.87 20.02
N HIS A 35 13.53 -18.58 21.11
CA HIS A 35 12.64 -19.75 21.11
C HIS A 35 11.23 -19.33 20.66
N GLY A 36 10.72 -19.93 19.60
CA GLY A 36 9.40 -19.58 19.05
C GLY A 36 9.37 -18.34 18.16
N PHE A 37 10.51 -17.90 17.61
CA PHE A 37 10.53 -16.84 16.59
C PHE A 37 9.66 -17.18 15.38
N TRP A 38 9.64 -18.46 14.99
CA TRP A 38 8.78 -18.96 13.92
C TRP A 38 7.47 -19.48 14.51
N PRO A 39 6.30 -19.13 13.94
CA PRO A 39 5.05 -19.77 14.30
C PRO A 39 5.22 -21.28 14.11
N SER A 40 4.76 -22.06 15.10
CA SER A 40 4.87 -23.52 15.03
C SER A 40 4.12 -24.05 13.80
N GLU A 41 4.48 -25.25 13.32
CA GLU A 41 3.79 -25.87 12.17
C GLU A 41 2.27 -26.02 12.40
N GLU A 42 1.84 -26.08 13.66
CA GLU A 42 0.43 -26.09 14.05
C GLU A 42 -0.26 -24.72 13.89
N GLN A 43 0.50 -23.63 14.02
CA GLN A 43 0.02 -22.25 13.86
C GLN A 43 0.11 -21.75 12.41
N THR A 44 0.82 -22.48 11.56
CA THR A 44 0.96 -22.13 10.15
C THR A 44 -0.21 -22.72 9.36
N HIS A 45 -0.93 -21.87 8.62
CA HIS A 45 -1.95 -22.34 7.69
C HIS A 45 -1.32 -23.29 6.67
N LYS A 46 -1.69 -24.58 6.73
CA LYS A 46 -1.27 -25.58 5.76
C LYS A 46 -1.91 -25.23 4.41
N ILE A 47 -1.08 -24.97 3.41
CA ILE A 47 -1.52 -24.76 2.04
C ILE A 47 -2.05 -26.11 1.53
N PRO A 48 -3.24 -26.15 0.89
CA PRO A 48 -3.73 -27.40 0.29
C PRO A 48 -2.73 -27.91 -0.75
N THR A 49 -2.30 -29.17 -0.63
CA THR A 49 -1.32 -29.77 -1.54
C THR A 49 -1.97 -30.58 -2.65
N GLU A 50 -3.22 -31.00 -2.46
CA GLU A 50 -3.98 -31.77 -3.44
C GLU A 50 -4.59 -30.87 -4.52
N LYS A 51 -4.56 -31.32 -5.77
CA LYS A 51 -4.99 -30.50 -6.92
C LYS A 51 -6.45 -30.06 -6.84
N ASP A 52 -7.32 -30.95 -6.36
CA ASP A 52 -8.76 -30.67 -6.24
C ASP A 52 -9.03 -29.66 -5.12
N GLU A 53 -8.30 -29.75 -3.99
CA GLU A 53 -8.41 -28.79 -2.88
C GLU A 53 -7.88 -27.41 -3.28
N ILE A 54 -6.79 -27.36 -4.07
CA ILE A 54 -6.25 -26.11 -4.63
C ILE A 54 -7.27 -25.44 -5.55
N ALA A 55 -7.97 -26.21 -6.40
CA ALA A 55 -8.98 -25.67 -7.30
C ALA A 55 -10.17 -25.06 -6.51
N GLN A 56 -10.62 -25.76 -5.47
CA GLN A 56 -11.70 -25.29 -4.60
C GLN A 56 -11.32 -24.03 -3.82
N GLU A 57 -10.14 -23.98 -3.20
CA GLU A 57 -9.69 -22.78 -2.49
C GLU A 57 -9.44 -21.62 -3.46
N LEU A 58 -8.94 -21.90 -4.67
CA LEU A 58 -8.78 -20.88 -5.71
C LEU A 58 -10.12 -20.28 -6.14
N GLU A 59 -11.16 -21.09 -6.31
CA GLU A 59 -12.51 -20.62 -6.63
C GLU A 59 -13.09 -19.76 -5.50
N ARG A 60 -12.96 -20.20 -4.25
CA ARG A 60 -13.32 -19.42 -3.06
C ARG A 60 -12.59 -18.08 -3.00
N LEU A 61 -11.29 -18.05 -3.28
CA LEU A 61 -10.49 -16.82 -3.33
C LEU A 61 -10.91 -15.89 -4.47
N LYS A 62 -11.25 -16.43 -5.65
CA LYS A 62 -11.79 -15.65 -6.77
C LYS A 62 -13.12 -15.00 -6.41
N GLN A 63 -14.05 -15.76 -5.82
CA GLN A 63 -15.34 -15.23 -5.35
C GLN A 63 -15.15 -14.10 -4.33
N ARG A 64 -14.26 -14.29 -3.35
CA ARG A 64 -13.94 -13.26 -2.36
C ARG A 64 -13.39 -11.99 -3.01
N ARG A 65 -12.49 -12.12 -3.99
CA ARG A 65 -11.95 -10.97 -4.74
C ARG A 65 -13.04 -10.22 -5.51
N LEU A 66 -13.93 -10.93 -6.18
CA LEU A 66 -15.04 -10.33 -6.93
C LEU A 66 -16.00 -9.60 -5.99
N ALA A 67 -16.35 -10.19 -4.85
CA ALA A 67 -17.20 -9.55 -3.84
C ALA A 67 -16.58 -8.26 -3.27
N HIS A 68 -15.28 -8.28 -2.95
CA HIS A 68 -14.58 -7.06 -2.51
C HIS A 68 -14.53 -5.99 -3.59
N ARG A 69 -14.31 -6.37 -4.86
CA ARG A 69 -14.35 -5.45 -5.99
C ARG A 69 -15.73 -4.82 -6.14
N GLN A 70 -16.77 -5.63 -6.08
CA GLN A 70 -18.15 -5.16 -6.19
C GLN A 70 -18.48 -4.15 -5.07
N LYS A 71 -18.13 -4.47 -3.83
CA LYS A 71 -18.31 -3.56 -2.69
C LYS A 71 -17.56 -2.24 -2.88
N ARG A 72 -16.34 -2.26 -3.46
CA ARG A 72 -15.59 -1.04 -3.78
C ARG A 72 -16.31 -0.20 -4.83
N LEU A 73 -16.78 -0.81 -5.90
CA LEU A 73 -17.52 -0.11 -6.98
C LEU A 73 -18.84 0.48 -6.47
N GLU A 74 -19.58 -0.25 -5.63
CA GLU A 74 -20.80 0.25 -4.98
C GLU A 74 -20.51 1.44 -4.06
N THR A 75 -19.44 1.34 -3.26
CA THR A 75 -19.02 2.45 -2.39
C THR A 75 -18.59 3.67 -3.22
N GLU A 76 -17.86 3.47 -4.31
CA GLU A 76 -17.44 4.52 -5.23
C GLU A 76 -18.62 5.17 -5.95
N ALA A 77 -19.61 4.38 -6.38
CA ALA A 77 -20.85 4.87 -6.98
C ALA A 77 -21.71 5.67 -5.98
N LEU A 78 -21.76 5.23 -4.71
CA LEU A 78 -22.46 5.95 -3.65
C LEU A 78 -21.76 7.28 -3.26
N LEU A 79 -20.43 7.28 -3.22
CA LEU A 79 -19.63 8.45 -2.85
C LEU A 79 -19.47 9.46 -3.99
N ASN A 80 -19.64 9.03 -5.24
CA ASN A 80 -19.49 9.88 -6.42
C ASN A 80 -20.79 9.94 -7.25
N PRO A 81 -21.88 10.54 -6.73
CA PRO A 81 -23.15 10.68 -7.45
C PRO A 81 -23.10 11.61 -8.67
N ILE A 82 -21.94 12.24 -8.94
CA ILE A 82 -21.74 13.24 -9.98
C ILE A 82 -21.36 12.61 -11.33
N ASN A 83 -20.82 11.39 -11.37
CA ASN A 83 -20.37 10.78 -12.63
C ASN A 83 -21.51 10.20 -13.50
N ASP A 84 -22.49 9.51 -12.92
CA ASP A 84 -23.51 8.81 -13.72
C ASP A 84 -24.68 9.72 -14.10
N ARG A 85 -25.10 10.64 -13.21
CA ARG A 85 -26.14 11.63 -13.51
C ARG A 85 -25.65 12.69 -14.49
N GLY A 86 -24.40 13.14 -14.34
CA GLY A 86 -23.80 14.13 -15.22
C GLY A 86 -23.68 13.65 -16.67
N LEU A 87 -23.43 12.36 -16.91
CA LEU A 87 -23.37 11.78 -18.26
C LEU A 87 -24.76 11.70 -18.93
N GLU A 88 -25.81 11.37 -18.17
CA GLU A 88 -27.19 11.37 -18.67
C GLU A 88 -27.72 12.80 -18.87
N ASP A 89 -27.35 13.76 -18.01
CA ASP A 89 -27.63 15.18 -18.17
C ASP A 89 -26.95 15.74 -19.44
N LEU A 90 -25.72 15.30 -19.75
CA LEU A 90 -25.02 15.65 -20.99
C LEU A 90 -25.60 14.93 -22.24
N ARG A 91 -26.14 13.70 -22.11
CA ARG A 91 -26.82 12.99 -23.21
C ARG A 91 -28.19 13.58 -23.53
N THR A 92 -28.93 14.01 -22.50
CA THR A 92 -30.27 14.60 -22.63
C THR A 92 -30.22 16.09 -22.95
N ALA A 93 -29.10 16.77 -22.70
CA ALA A 93 -28.77 18.09 -23.24
C ALA A 93 -28.47 18.03 -24.75
N SER A 94 -29.45 17.58 -25.54
CA SER A 94 -29.53 17.83 -26.98
C SER A 94 -30.47 19.02 -27.22
N PRO A 95 -30.64 19.53 -28.44
CA PRO A 95 -29.88 20.52 -29.21
C PRO A 95 -29.91 21.98 -28.68
N SER A 96 -30.63 22.27 -27.58
CA SER A 96 -30.95 23.64 -27.16
C SER A 96 -29.75 24.49 -26.73
N ILE A 97 -28.73 23.87 -26.12
CA ILE A 97 -27.51 24.57 -25.66
C ILE A 97 -26.70 25.09 -26.85
N LEU A 98 -26.62 24.31 -27.94
CA LEU A 98 -25.93 24.73 -29.16
C LEU A 98 -26.67 25.87 -29.86
N ASP A 99 -28.01 25.83 -29.86
CA ASP A 99 -28.84 26.92 -30.36
C ASP A 99 -28.75 28.18 -29.49
N GLU A 100 -28.64 28.04 -28.17
CA GLU A 100 -28.46 29.16 -27.24
C GLU A 100 -27.08 29.80 -27.37
N ILE A 101 -26.02 29.01 -27.53
CA ILE A 101 -24.66 29.53 -27.78
C ILE A 101 -24.59 30.19 -29.16
N LYS A 102 -25.25 29.62 -30.17
CA LYS A 102 -25.35 30.22 -31.51
C LYS A 102 -26.13 31.54 -31.50
N ASN A 103 -27.21 31.60 -30.71
CA ASN A 103 -28.02 32.80 -30.53
C ASN A 103 -27.27 33.90 -29.74
N LYS A 104 -26.62 33.56 -28.62
CA LYS A 104 -25.81 34.51 -27.85
C LYS A 104 -24.57 34.99 -28.61
N GLY A 105 -23.91 34.12 -29.36
CA GLY A 105 -22.80 34.48 -30.24
C GLY A 105 -23.23 35.39 -31.40
N SER A 106 -24.43 35.16 -31.96
CA SER A 106 -25.05 36.05 -32.95
C SER A 106 -25.41 37.41 -32.36
N ALA A 107 -25.94 37.46 -31.13
CA ALA A 107 -26.36 38.70 -30.47
C ALA A 107 -25.16 39.63 -30.18
N TRP A 108 -24.02 39.08 -29.73
CA TRP A 108 -22.79 39.86 -29.51
C TRP A 108 -22.17 40.38 -30.81
N SER A 109 -22.33 39.66 -31.93
CA SER A 109 -21.81 40.07 -33.24
C SER A 109 -22.66 41.16 -33.91
N VAL A 110 -23.97 41.20 -33.63
CA VAL A 110 -24.87 42.25 -34.12
C VAL A 110 -24.74 43.53 -33.30
N ALA A 111 -24.58 43.43 -31.97
CA ALA A 111 -24.43 44.59 -31.08
C ALA A 111 -23.14 45.40 -31.29
N GLY A 112 -22.10 44.80 -31.90
CA GLY A 112 -20.81 45.47 -32.15
C GLY A 112 -20.71 46.28 -33.45
N ARG A 113 -21.77 46.36 -34.26
CA ARG A 113 -21.76 47.12 -35.54
C ARG A 113 -22.48 48.47 -35.50
N GLU A 114 -23.19 48.77 -34.40
CA GLU A 114 -23.91 50.03 -34.22
C GLU A 114 -23.19 50.86 -33.14
N GLY A 115 -22.00 51.38 -33.46
CA GLY A 115 -21.33 52.42 -32.67
C GLY A 115 -21.70 53.80 -33.23
N PRO A 116 -21.93 54.83 -32.38
CA PRO A 116 -22.51 56.10 -32.84
C PRO A 116 -21.56 56.85 -33.79
N LEU A 117 -22.13 57.40 -34.87
CA LEU A 117 -21.48 58.33 -35.81
C LEU A 117 -21.03 59.62 -35.12
#